data_AF-A0AAW8BDC9-F1
#
_entry.id   AF-A0AAW8BDC9-F1
#
_cell.length_a   1.000
_cell.length_b   1.000
_cell.length_c   1.000
_cell.angle_alpha   90.00
_cell.angle_beta   90.00
_cell.angle_gamma   90.00
#
_symmetry.space_group_name_H-M   'P 1'
#
loop_
_entity.id
_entity.type
_entity.pdbx_description
1 polymer ?
#
loop_
_entity_poly.entity_id
_entity_poly.type
_entity_poly.pdbx_seq_one_letter_code
_entity_poly.pdbx_strand_id
1 'polypeptide(L)'
;MNYPILKIERLDYQTPLTDICLFERVFVYSSKGLLGLIADDFGSIIPPIYEEIIPAFDFHFWARKNHKWKLYNFKNIEINGIEFKHVTTFCNEYACVSRNGNNFGFVNRNGEIKITDHYLKGKHLGKSFFAVGKNIRGQVKYAVIDLTEHVIIPFIFEEIPTFTEVVLLLLKRRKPLREWLRL
;
A
#
# COMPACT_ATOMS: atom_id res chain seq x y z
N MET A 1 34.90 18.05 -16.86
CA MET A 1 34.17 17.16 -15.92
C MET A 1 33.07 16.49 -16.72
N ASN A 2 33.18 15.19 -16.98
CA ASN A 2 32.11 14.43 -17.62
C ASN A 2 31.13 14.02 -16.53
N TYR A 3 29.98 14.70 -16.48
CA TYR A 3 28.86 14.22 -15.67
C TYR A 3 28.32 12.94 -16.34
N PRO A 4 28.15 11.84 -15.60
CA PRO A 4 27.56 10.63 -16.16
C PRO A 4 26.17 10.96 -16.70
N ILE A 5 25.85 10.44 -17.88
CA ILE A 5 24.55 10.58 -18.53
C ILE A 5 23.50 9.99 -17.58
N LEU A 6 22.72 10.86 -16.93
CA LEU A 6 21.60 10.48 -16.09
C LEU A 6 20.52 9.88 -16.99
N LYS A 7 20.31 8.57 -16.91
CA LYS A 7 19.13 7.94 -17.50
C LYS A 7 17.97 8.20 -16.55
N ILE A 8 17.20 9.25 -16.83
CA ILE A 8 15.91 9.50 -16.18
C ILE A 8 14.96 8.43 -16.72
N GLU A 9 14.82 7.32 -15.99
CA GLU A 9 13.76 6.37 -16.29
C GLU A 9 12.44 7.00 -15.82
N ARG A 10 11.69 7.57 -16.76
CA ARG A 10 10.27 7.85 -16.55
C ARG A 10 9.63 6.50 -16.23
N LEU A 11 9.06 6.38 -15.03
CA LEU A 11 8.20 5.26 -14.66
C LEU A 11 7.16 5.05 -15.78
N ASP A 12 7.10 3.85 -16.33
CA ASP A 12 6.26 3.51 -17.46
C ASP A 12 4.78 3.75 -17.10
N TYR A 13 4.13 4.68 -17.80
CA TYR A 13 2.76 5.14 -17.53
C TYR A 13 1.74 4.21 -18.20
N GLN A 14 1.29 3.18 -17.49
CA GLN A 14 -0.02 2.55 -17.75
C GLN A 14 -1.02 2.73 -16.61
N THR A 15 -0.64 3.40 -15.52
CA THR A 15 -1.55 3.90 -14.50
C THR A 15 -2.04 5.31 -14.85
N PRO A 16 -3.34 5.63 -14.69
CA PRO A 16 -3.83 6.97 -14.89
C PRO A 16 -3.01 7.97 -14.06
N LEU A 17 -2.63 9.08 -14.68
CA LEU A 17 -1.81 10.18 -14.16
C LEU A 17 -2.39 10.89 -12.91
N THR A 18 -3.41 10.34 -12.26
CA THR A 18 -4.14 10.98 -11.17
C THR A 18 -3.65 10.61 -9.77
N ASP A 19 -2.74 9.64 -9.59
CA ASP A 19 -2.37 9.17 -8.23
C ASP A 19 -0.85 9.02 -7.94
N ILE A 20 0.03 9.62 -8.75
CA ILE A 20 1.48 9.65 -8.42
C ILE A 20 2.02 11.05 -8.63
N CYS A 21 1.71 11.94 -7.67
CA CYS A 21 2.53 13.10 -7.41
C CYS A 21 3.90 12.61 -6.92
N LEU A 22 4.87 12.50 -7.83
CA LEU A 22 6.24 12.87 -7.50
C LEU A 22 6.11 14.27 -6.89
N PHE A 23 6.24 14.37 -5.56
CA PHE A 23 6.11 15.63 -4.83
C PHE A 23 6.88 16.69 -5.59
N GLU A 24 6.17 17.75 -5.97
CA GLU A 24 6.58 18.73 -6.98
C GLU A 24 8.09 18.91 -6.93
N ARG A 25 8.77 18.57 -8.03
CA ARG A 25 10.20 18.80 -8.25
C ARG A 25 11.16 17.72 -7.71
N VAL A 26 10.69 16.53 -7.33
CA VAL A 26 11.58 15.37 -7.02
C VAL A 26 11.45 14.29 -8.09
N PHE A 27 12.57 13.68 -8.49
CA PHE A 27 12.63 12.61 -9.48
C PHE A 27 13.43 11.40 -8.96
N VAL A 28 13.01 10.20 -9.35
CA VAL A 28 13.83 8.99 -9.22
C VAL A 28 14.82 8.95 -10.38
N TYR A 29 16.09 8.70 -10.10
CA TYR A 29 17.12 8.53 -11.14
C TYR A 29 17.93 7.26 -10.90
N SER A 30 18.52 6.72 -11.98
CA SER A 30 19.31 5.50 -11.92
C SER A 30 20.79 5.77 -12.24
N SER A 31 21.69 5.12 -11.51
CA SER A 31 23.12 5.05 -11.80
C SER A 31 23.69 3.71 -11.38
N LYS A 32 24.45 3.05 -12.26
CA LYS A 32 25.02 1.71 -12.03
C LYS A 32 23.98 0.66 -11.59
N GLY A 33 22.73 0.80 -12.05
CA GLY A 33 21.63 -0.12 -11.72
C GLY A 33 20.99 0.11 -10.34
N LEU A 34 21.34 1.19 -9.64
CA LEU A 34 20.71 1.59 -8.38
C LEU A 34 19.97 2.91 -8.54
N LEU A 35 18.89 3.06 -7.77
CA LEU A 35 18.00 4.21 -7.76
C LEU A 35 18.30 5.16 -6.60
N GLY A 36 18.19 6.45 -6.89
CA GLY A 36 18.27 7.56 -5.94
C GLY A 36 17.18 8.60 -6.19
N LEU A 37 17.17 9.66 -5.40
CA LEU A 37 16.25 10.80 -5.52
C LEU A 37 17.03 12.08 -5.81
N ILE A 38 16.56 12.85 -6.77
CA ILE A 38 17.15 14.14 -7.16
C ILE A 38 16.06 15.20 -7.22
N ALA A 39 16.37 16.42 -6.79
CA ALA A 39 15.52 17.57 -6.99
C ALA A 39 15.61 18.09 -8.44
N ASP A 40 14.66 18.92 -8.87
CA ASP A 40 14.62 19.47 -10.23
C ASP A 40 15.64 20.58 -10.49
N ASP A 41 16.27 21.10 -9.43
CA ASP A 41 17.48 21.93 -9.48
C ASP A 41 18.75 21.08 -9.62
N PHE A 42 18.59 19.77 -9.81
CA PHE A 42 19.64 18.75 -9.90
C PHE A 42 20.42 18.53 -8.59
N GLY A 43 19.91 19.04 -7.47
CA GLY A 43 20.41 18.71 -6.14
C GLY A 43 20.13 17.24 -5.79
N SER A 44 21.18 16.47 -5.50
CA SER A 44 21.01 15.10 -5.02
C SER A 44 20.34 15.09 -3.64
N ILE A 45 19.19 14.45 -3.52
CA ILE A 45 18.49 14.23 -2.24
C ILE A 45 18.98 12.91 -1.63
N ILE A 46 18.88 11.83 -2.40
CA ILE A 46 19.33 10.49 -2.02
C ILE A 46 20.27 9.98 -3.13
N PRO A 47 21.53 9.60 -2.83
CA PRO A 47 22.40 8.99 -3.82
C PRO A 47 21.83 7.64 -4.31
N PRO A 48 22.27 7.12 -5.47
CA PRO A 48 21.72 5.88 -6.00
C PRO A 48 22.24 4.68 -5.20
N ILE A 49 21.43 4.23 -4.24
CA ILE A 49 21.79 3.20 -3.25
C ILE A 49 20.73 2.11 -3.07
N TYR A 50 19.56 2.29 -3.69
CA TYR A 50 18.43 1.36 -3.60
C TYR A 50 18.25 0.58 -4.89
N GLU A 51 17.78 -0.66 -4.77
CA GLU A 51 17.42 -1.48 -5.94
C GLU A 51 16.13 -0.96 -6.59
N GLU A 52 15.17 -0.54 -5.78
CA GLU A 52 13.88 0.00 -6.22
C GLU A 52 13.38 1.07 -5.25
N ILE A 53 12.61 2.05 -5.74
CA ILE A 53 11.97 3.12 -4.97
C ILE A 53 10.52 3.25 -5.43
N ILE A 54 9.58 3.24 -4.49
CA ILE A 54 8.15 3.44 -4.75
C ILE A 54 7.67 4.59 -3.85
N PRO A 55 7.01 5.64 -4.39
CA PRO A 55 6.39 6.68 -3.58
C PRO A 55 5.40 6.10 -2.55
N ALA A 56 5.44 6.59 -1.31
CA ALA A 56 4.53 6.14 -0.26
C ALA A 56 3.43 7.17 0.00
N PHE A 57 3.74 8.26 0.70
CA PHE A 57 2.85 9.37 1.04
C PHE A 57 3.71 10.55 1.51
N ASP A 58 3.24 11.79 1.31
CA ASP A 58 3.97 13.00 1.74
C ASP A 58 5.47 12.92 1.33
N PHE A 59 6.39 13.18 2.25
CA PHE A 59 7.83 13.06 2.02
C PHE A 59 8.40 11.69 2.39
N HIS A 60 7.68 10.61 2.04
CA HIS A 60 8.06 9.22 2.33
C HIS A 60 8.03 8.33 1.09
N PHE A 61 8.86 7.30 1.12
CA PHE A 61 8.96 6.30 0.05
C PHE A 61 9.27 4.92 0.61
N TRP A 62 8.78 3.89 -0.06
CA TRP A 62 9.30 2.54 0.07
C TRP A 62 10.60 2.44 -0.72
N ALA A 63 11.61 1.80 -0.15
CA ALA A 63 12.84 1.51 -0.85
C ALA A 63 13.23 0.05 -0.65
N ARG A 64 13.73 -0.58 -1.71
CA ARG A 64 14.23 -1.95 -1.67
C ARG A 64 15.74 -1.97 -1.61
N LYS A 65 16.30 -2.67 -0.61
CA LYS A 65 17.74 -2.92 -0.48
C LYS A 65 17.94 -4.34 0.03
N ASN A 66 18.90 -5.08 -0.53
CA ASN A 66 19.12 -6.49 -0.24
C ASN A 66 17.83 -7.31 -0.38
N HIS A 67 17.03 -7.02 -1.41
CA HIS A 67 15.73 -7.66 -1.69
C HIS A 67 14.67 -7.50 -0.59
N LYS A 68 14.83 -6.51 0.31
CA LYS A 68 13.89 -6.20 1.39
C LYS A 68 13.40 -4.77 1.28
N TRP A 69 12.11 -4.59 1.50
CA TRP A 69 11.44 -3.29 1.50
C TRP A 69 11.36 -2.71 2.91
N LYS A 70 11.66 -1.42 3.00
CA LYS A 70 11.50 -0.58 4.19
C LYS A 70 10.98 0.81 3.80
N LEU A 71 10.32 1.47 4.72
CA LEU A 71 9.75 2.82 4.60
C LEU A 71 10.80 3.83 5.08
N TYR A 72 11.04 4.83 4.26
CA TYR A 72 11.98 5.91 4.54
C TYR A 72 11.30 7.26 4.36
N ASN A 73 11.81 8.28 5.06
CA ASN A 73 11.55 9.67 4.69
C ASN A 73 12.63 10.22 3.75
N PHE A 74 12.42 11.43 3.23
CA PHE A 74 13.37 12.08 2.30
C PHE A 74 14.71 12.50 2.94
N LYS A 75 14.87 12.36 4.26
CA LYS A 75 16.18 12.45 4.94
C LYS A 75 16.93 11.11 4.97
N ASN A 76 16.43 10.10 4.26
CA ASN A 76 16.90 8.72 4.26
C ASN A 76 16.80 8.01 5.62
N ILE A 77 15.92 8.48 6.51
CA ILE A 77 15.73 7.88 7.83
C ILE A 77 14.68 6.78 7.69
N GLU A 78 15.04 5.58 8.13
CA GLU A 78 14.14 4.44 8.23
C GLU A 78 13.02 4.77 9.24
N ILE A 79 11.77 4.70 8.78
CA ILE A 79 10.59 4.96 9.61
C ILE A 79 10.13 3.70 10.32
N ASN A 80 10.21 2.56 9.65
CA ASN A 80 9.77 1.29 10.18
C ASN A 80 10.97 0.37 10.45
N GLY A 81 11.11 -0.15 11.67
CA GLY A 81 12.15 -1.13 12.02
C GLY A 81 11.89 -2.55 11.50
N ILE A 82 11.13 -2.70 10.41
CA ILE A 82 10.58 -3.99 9.94
C ILE A 82 10.90 -4.16 8.46
N GLU A 83 11.40 -5.34 8.09
CA GLU A 83 11.65 -5.71 6.70
C GLU A 83 10.47 -6.45 6.08
N PHE A 84 10.11 -6.06 4.86
CA PHE A 84 9.07 -6.71 4.08
C PHE A 84 9.63 -7.34 2.79
N LYS A 85 9.01 -8.42 2.32
CA LYS A 85 9.25 -8.97 0.98
C LYS A 85 8.35 -8.34 -0.08
N HIS A 86 7.13 -7.96 0.30
CA HIS A 86 6.19 -7.26 -0.58
C HIS A 86 5.57 -6.07 0.15
N VAL A 87 5.37 -4.98 -0.59
CA VAL A 87 4.67 -3.78 -0.15
C VAL A 87 3.81 -3.28 -1.30
N THR A 88 2.71 -2.59 -0.98
CA THR A 88 1.93 -1.82 -1.95
C THR A 88 2.09 -0.32 -1.69
N THR A 89 1.63 0.51 -2.63
CA THR A 89 1.41 1.93 -2.35
C THR A 89 0.41 2.10 -1.21
N PHE A 90 0.48 3.25 -0.54
CA PHE A 90 -0.51 3.61 0.46
C PHE A 90 -1.82 3.99 -0.23
N CYS A 91 -2.92 3.46 0.28
CA CYS A 91 -4.26 3.93 -0.03
C CYS A 91 -4.78 4.61 1.25
N ASN A 92 -4.97 5.93 1.19
CA ASN A 92 -5.24 6.75 2.36
C ASN A 92 -4.13 6.63 3.43
N GLU A 93 -4.41 5.93 4.53
CA GLU A 93 -3.53 5.82 5.70
C GLU A 93 -2.79 4.49 5.78
N TYR A 94 -3.07 3.54 4.88
CA TYR A 94 -2.61 2.15 5.00
C TYR A 94 -2.00 1.59 3.72
N ALA A 95 -0.98 0.76 3.88
CA ALA A 95 -0.40 -0.06 2.83
C ALA A 95 -0.50 -1.55 3.18
N CYS A 96 -0.70 -2.39 2.17
CA CYS A 96 -0.66 -3.84 2.31
C CYS A 96 0.81 -4.30 2.25
N VAL A 97 1.21 -5.17 3.18
CA VAL A 97 2.60 -5.62 3.30
C VAL A 97 2.69 -7.11 3.59
N SER A 98 3.82 -7.73 3.26
CA SER A 98 4.13 -9.12 3.60
C SER A 98 5.56 -9.26 4.06
N ARG A 99 5.78 -9.83 5.27
CA ARG A 99 7.13 -10.13 5.77
C ARG A 99 7.70 -11.41 5.15
N ASN A 100 6.85 -12.41 4.93
CA ASN A 100 7.25 -13.74 4.48
C ASN A 100 7.08 -13.98 2.96
N GLY A 101 6.31 -13.14 2.28
CA GLY A 101 5.97 -13.23 0.86
C GLY A 101 4.62 -13.91 0.56
N ASN A 102 4.04 -14.60 1.54
CA ASN A 102 2.86 -15.46 1.36
C ASN A 102 1.63 -14.96 2.11
N ASN A 103 1.85 -14.28 3.23
CA ASN A 103 0.79 -13.74 4.06
C ASN A 103 0.90 -12.23 4.14
N PHE A 104 -0.25 -11.57 4.17
CA PHE A 104 -0.39 -10.14 4.01
C PHE A 104 -1.13 -9.55 5.20
N GLY A 105 -0.63 -8.40 5.64
CA GLY A 105 -1.20 -7.55 6.67
C GLY A 105 -1.18 -6.10 6.23
N PHE A 106 -1.41 -5.18 7.15
CA PHE A 106 -1.43 -3.75 6.85
C PHE A 106 -0.58 -2.96 7.83
N VAL A 107 0.12 -1.96 7.30
CA VAL A 107 0.84 -0.95 8.09
C VAL A 107 0.19 0.42 7.95
N ASN A 108 0.30 1.24 8.98
CA ASN A 108 -0.05 2.67 8.90
C ASN A 108 1.15 3.52 8.42
N ARG A 109 0.94 4.84 8.31
CA ARG A 109 1.98 5.82 7.95
C ARG A 109 3.15 5.90 8.94
N ASN A 110 2.97 5.44 10.18
CA ASN A 110 4.08 5.32 11.15
C ASN A 110 4.90 4.04 10.94
N GLY A 111 4.55 3.20 9.95
CA GLY A 111 5.20 1.92 9.71
C GLY A 111 4.82 0.82 10.70
N GLU A 112 3.81 1.06 11.54
CA GLU A 112 3.32 0.11 12.53
C GLU A 112 2.37 -0.90 11.88
N ILE A 113 2.56 -2.19 12.18
CA ILE A 113 1.61 -3.24 11.77
C ILE A 113 0.29 -3.01 12.53
N LYS A 114 -0.80 -2.76 11.79
CA LYS A 114 -2.15 -2.61 12.32
C LYS A 114 -3.02 -3.84 12.12
N ILE A 115 -2.81 -4.56 11.04
CA ILE A 115 -3.44 -5.85 10.78
C ILE A 115 -2.33 -6.85 10.55
N THR A 116 -2.35 -7.96 11.30
CA THR A 116 -1.29 -8.95 11.26
C THR A 116 -1.25 -9.69 9.92
N ASP A 117 -0.05 -10.10 9.48
CA ASP A 117 0.18 -10.72 8.18
C ASP A 117 -0.11 -12.23 8.20
N HIS A 118 -1.39 -12.59 8.39
CA HIS A 118 -1.85 -13.97 8.35
C HIS A 118 -2.93 -14.24 7.29
N TYR A 119 -3.27 -13.23 6.47
CA TYR A 119 -4.22 -13.37 5.36
C TYR A 119 -3.50 -13.68 4.06
N LEU A 120 -4.16 -14.36 3.12
CA LEU A 120 -3.55 -14.68 1.82
C LEU A 120 -3.53 -13.48 0.87
N LYS A 121 -4.45 -12.53 1.06
CA LYS A 121 -4.62 -11.31 0.27
C LYS A 121 -5.26 -10.22 1.13
N GLY A 122 -5.02 -8.96 0.79
CA GLY A 122 -5.63 -7.82 1.47
C GLY A 122 -5.79 -6.60 0.55
N LYS A 123 -6.89 -5.85 0.72
CA LYS A 123 -7.08 -4.51 0.15
C LYS A 123 -7.75 -3.57 1.15
N HIS A 124 -7.22 -2.34 1.30
CA HIS A 124 -7.93 -1.27 2.01
C HIS A 124 -9.04 -0.71 1.13
N LEU A 125 -10.26 -0.62 1.66
CA LEU A 125 -11.44 -0.18 0.91
C LEU A 125 -11.79 1.29 1.18
N GLY A 126 -11.01 1.99 2.01
CA GLY A 126 -11.36 3.31 2.51
C GLY A 126 -12.01 3.27 3.90
N LYS A 127 -11.95 4.41 4.61
CA LYS A 127 -12.31 4.51 6.04
C LYS A 127 -11.61 3.43 6.86
N SER A 128 -12.36 2.67 7.66
CA SER A 128 -11.86 1.61 8.53
C SER A 128 -12.19 0.19 8.01
N PHE A 129 -12.42 0.02 6.69
CA PHE A 129 -12.76 -1.28 6.11
C PHE A 129 -11.60 -1.89 5.33
N PHE A 130 -11.33 -3.16 5.60
CA PHE A 130 -10.28 -3.94 4.95
C PHE A 130 -10.88 -5.24 4.42
N ALA A 131 -10.73 -5.47 3.11
CA ALA A 131 -11.00 -6.78 2.54
C ALA A 131 -9.81 -7.69 2.77
N VAL A 132 -10.05 -8.88 3.33
CA VAL A 132 -9.00 -9.86 3.61
C VAL A 132 -9.39 -11.25 3.14
N GLY A 133 -8.44 -11.98 2.54
CA GLY A 133 -8.67 -13.29 1.93
C GLY A 133 -8.13 -14.44 2.78
N LYS A 134 -8.90 -15.53 2.92
CA LYS A 134 -8.46 -16.82 3.50
C LYS A 134 -8.89 -17.98 2.59
N ASN A 135 -8.14 -19.08 2.63
CA ASN A 135 -8.56 -20.31 1.97
C ASN A 135 -9.64 -20.99 2.82
N ILE A 136 -10.82 -21.18 2.24
CA ILE A 136 -11.96 -21.87 2.84
C ILE A 136 -12.39 -22.97 1.87
N ARG A 137 -12.17 -24.23 2.27
CA ARG A 137 -12.52 -25.42 1.48
C ARG A 137 -11.90 -25.43 0.07
N GLY A 138 -10.65 -25.00 -0.06
CA GLY A 138 -9.91 -25.00 -1.32
C GLY A 138 -10.11 -23.75 -2.19
N GLN A 139 -10.98 -22.83 -1.79
CA GLN A 139 -11.24 -21.59 -2.49
C GLN A 139 -10.84 -20.39 -1.62
N VAL A 140 -10.21 -19.37 -2.21
CA VAL A 140 -10.00 -18.11 -1.49
C VAL A 140 -11.33 -17.39 -1.40
N LYS A 141 -11.77 -17.11 -0.17
CA LYS A 141 -12.93 -16.25 0.11
C LYS A 141 -12.48 -15.01 0.84
N TYR A 142 -13.24 -13.92 0.70
CA TYR A 142 -12.92 -12.63 1.28
C TYR A 142 -13.96 -12.22 2.31
N ALA A 143 -13.48 -11.71 3.43
CA ALA A 143 -14.23 -11.05 4.48
C ALA A 143 -13.93 -9.55 4.47
N VAL A 144 -14.77 -8.79 5.17
CA VAL A 144 -14.47 -7.39 5.52
C VAL A 144 -14.24 -7.31 7.02
N ILE A 145 -13.08 -6.79 7.40
CA ILE A 145 -12.67 -6.58 8.80
C ILE A 145 -12.44 -5.09 9.09
N ASP A 146 -12.40 -4.73 10.36
CA ASP A 146 -11.84 -3.46 10.82
C ASP A 146 -10.37 -3.59 11.26
N LEU A 147 -9.81 -2.51 11.80
CA LEU A 147 -8.43 -2.45 12.31
C LEU A 147 -8.15 -3.34 13.52
N THR A 148 -9.19 -3.74 14.25
CA THR A 148 -9.06 -4.69 15.37
C THR A 148 -9.20 -6.14 14.91
N GLU A 149 -9.27 -6.33 13.59
CA GLU A 149 -9.53 -7.62 12.94
C GLU A 149 -10.91 -8.21 13.28
N HIS A 150 -11.85 -7.37 13.75
CA HIS A 150 -13.23 -7.76 13.94
C HIS A 150 -13.92 -7.95 12.58
N VAL A 151 -14.55 -9.11 12.39
CA VAL A 151 -15.23 -9.47 11.15
C VAL A 151 -16.58 -8.77 11.05
N ILE A 152 -16.65 -7.73 10.21
CA ILE A 152 -17.87 -6.97 9.92
C ILE A 152 -18.74 -7.72 8.90
N ILE A 153 -18.12 -8.27 7.86
CA ILE A 153 -18.77 -9.15 6.89
C ILE A 153 -17.96 -10.46 6.84
N PRO A 154 -18.59 -11.63 7.10
CA PRO A 154 -17.90 -12.92 7.03
C PRO A 154 -17.31 -13.23 5.65
N PHE A 155 -16.51 -14.28 5.56
CA PHE A 155 -15.84 -14.73 4.34
C PHE A 155 -16.83 -15.29 3.30
N ILE A 156 -17.61 -14.40 2.68
CA ILE A 156 -18.69 -14.73 1.75
C ILE A 156 -18.40 -14.31 0.31
N PHE A 157 -17.46 -13.39 0.09
CA PHE A 157 -17.14 -12.91 -1.25
C PHE A 157 -16.16 -13.85 -1.93
N GLU A 158 -16.37 -14.11 -3.22
CA GLU A 158 -15.46 -14.92 -4.05
C GLU A 158 -14.31 -14.09 -4.64
N GLU A 159 -14.49 -12.77 -4.69
CA GLU A 159 -13.48 -11.78 -5.10
C GLU A 159 -13.33 -10.68 -4.04
N ILE A 160 -12.30 -9.83 -4.18
CA ILE A 160 -12.12 -8.68 -3.29
C ILE A 160 -13.27 -7.70 -3.52
N PRO A 161 -14.16 -7.44 -2.54
CA PRO A 161 -15.28 -6.54 -2.75
C PRO A 161 -14.82 -5.09 -2.89
N THR A 162 -15.60 -4.31 -3.61
CA THR A 162 -15.50 -2.85 -3.67
C THR A 162 -16.11 -2.21 -2.43
N PHE A 163 -15.73 -0.95 -2.15
CA PHE A 163 -16.36 -0.19 -1.08
C PHE A 163 -17.89 -0.08 -1.26
N THR A 164 -18.36 0.12 -2.49
CA THR A 164 -19.79 0.23 -2.81
C THR A 164 -20.55 -1.05 -2.47
N GLU A 165 -20.03 -2.23 -2.82
CA GLU A 165 -20.65 -3.52 -2.49
C GLU A 165 -20.76 -3.73 -0.98
N VAL A 166 -19.70 -3.38 -0.25
CA VAL A 166 -19.69 -3.42 1.21
C VAL A 166 -20.78 -2.52 1.79
N VAL A 167 -20.88 -1.27 1.34
CA VAL A 167 -21.91 -0.33 1.81
C VAL A 167 -23.32 -0.86 1.50
N LEU A 168 -23.58 -1.34 0.28
CA LEU A 168 -24.87 -1.88 -0.11
C LEU A 168 -25.29 -3.08 0.76
N LEU A 169 -24.35 -3.99 1.07
CA LEU A 169 -24.64 -5.14 1.92
C LEU A 169 -24.96 -4.72 3.37
N LEU A 170 -24.22 -3.75 3.91
CA LEU A 170 -24.47 -3.21 5.25
C LEU A 170 -25.83 -2.50 5.33
N LEU A 171 -26.21 -1.75 4.30
CA LEU A 171 -27.52 -1.09 4.23
C LEU A 171 -28.66 -2.10 4.16
N LYS A 172 -28.51 -3.20 3.40
CA LYS A 172 -29.50 -4.29 3.35
C LYS A 172 -29.67 -5.02 4.68
N ARG A 173 -28.59 -5.14 5.46
CA ARG A 173 -28.62 -5.77 6.80
C ARG A 173 -29.23 -4.88 7.88
N ARG A 174 -29.21 -3.56 7.70
CA ARG A 174 -29.97 -2.65 8.56
C ARG A 174 -31.44 -2.81 8.20
N LYS A 175 -32.26 -3.22 9.18
CA LYS A 175 -33.72 -3.31 9.01
C LYS A 175 -34.23 -2.02 8.36
N PRO A 176 -35.00 -2.08 7.26
CA PRO A 176 -35.55 -0.88 6.66
C PRO A 176 -36.41 -0.15 7.69
N LEU A 177 -36.40 1.19 7.67
CA LEU A 177 -37.15 2.05 8.60
C LEU A 177 -38.65 1.65 8.70
N ARG A 178 -39.19 1.05 7.63
CA ARG A 178 -40.57 0.55 7.54
C ARG A 178 -40.84 -0.62 8.50
N GLU A 179 -39.88 -1.53 8.70
CA GLU A 179 -40.03 -2.65 9.66
C GLU A 179 -39.96 -2.19 11.13
N TRP A 180 -39.34 -1.03 11.40
CA TRP A 180 -39.33 -0.43 12.73
C TRP A 180 -40.64 0.26 13.08
N LEU A 181 -41.36 0.79 12.09
CA LEU A 181 -42.58 1.56 12.30
C LEU A 181 -43.84 0.70 12.44
N ARG A 182 -43.77 -0.63 12.22
CA ARG A 182 -44.95 -1.53 12.18
C ARG A 182 -46.13 -0.93 11.38
N LEU A 183 -45.84 -0.25 10.28
CA LEU A 183 -46.83 0.20 9.29
C LEU A 183 -47.10 -0.92 8.28
#